data_AF-A0AA36ILV9-F1
#
_entry.id   AF-A0AA36ILV9-F1
#
_cell.length_a   1.000
_cell.length_b   1.000
_cell.length_c   1.000
_cell.angle_alpha   90.00
_cell.angle_beta   90.00
_cell.angle_gamma   90.00
#
_symmetry.space_group_name_H-M   'P 1'
#
loop_
_entity.id
_entity.type
_entity.pdbx_description
1 polymer ?
#
loop_
_entity_poly.entity_id
_entity_poly.type
_entity_poly.pdbx_seq_one_letter_code
_entity_poly.pdbx_strand_id
1 'polypeptide(L)'
;MERMAKINCGLEMELGITGGEEDGVNNEDANPEDLYSKPEEIWQVYEALSKVPNGFFTIAAAFGNVHGVYQPGNVQLEPTILDKAQKYIADKIGAEERAPSR
;
A
#
# COMPACT_ATOMS: atom_id res chain seq x y z
N MET A 1 2.48 -10.71 12.11
CA MET A 1 1.13 -11.30 11.95
C MET A 1 0.76 -12.38 12.96
N GLU A 2 1.68 -13.25 13.41
CA GLU A 2 1.36 -14.37 14.32
C GLU A 2 0.59 -14.00 15.59
N ARG A 3 0.89 -12.85 16.22
CA ARG A 3 0.17 -12.37 17.41
C ARG A 3 -1.27 -11.95 17.09
N MET A 4 -1.47 -11.23 15.98
CA MET A 4 -2.78 -10.70 15.61
C MET A 4 -3.73 -11.81 15.14
N ALA A 5 -3.21 -12.80 14.42
CA ALA A 5 -3.97 -13.99 14.01
C ALA A 5 -4.55 -14.79 15.20
N LYS A 6 -3.81 -14.90 16.31
CA LYS A 6 -4.26 -15.61 17.53
C LYS A 6 -5.45 -14.94 18.23
N ILE A 7 -5.70 -13.66 17.95
CA ILE A 7 -6.76 -12.87 18.57
C ILE A 7 -7.80 -12.38 17.55
N ASN A 8 -7.78 -12.92 16.32
CA ASN A 8 -8.67 -12.53 15.24
C ASN A 8 -8.64 -11.01 14.95
N CYS A 9 -7.45 -10.42 14.97
CA CYS A 9 -7.23 -9.00 14.69
C CYS A 9 -6.57 -8.84 13.31
N GLY A 10 -7.10 -7.93 12.50
CA GLY A 10 -6.50 -7.52 11.24
C GLY A 10 -5.31 -6.59 11.44
N LEU A 11 -4.34 -6.64 10.53
CA LEU A 11 -3.23 -5.69 10.49
C LEU A 11 -3.28 -4.88 9.19
N GLU A 12 -3.32 -3.56 9.31
CA GLU A 12 -3.08 -2.68 8.16
C GLU A 12 -1.61 -2.25 8.14
N MET A 13 -1.01 -2.23 6.96
CA MET A 13 0.34 -1.74 6.74
C MET A 13 0.31 -0.63 5.69
N GLU A 14 0.80 0.55 6.04
CA GLU A 14 1.03 1.63 5.08
C GLU A 14 2.41 1.49 4.44
N LEU A 15 2.49 1.66 3.12
CA LEU A 15 3.73 1.57 2.35
C LEU A 15 3.93 2.82 1.52
N GLY A 16 5.18 3.29 1.48
CA GLY A 16 5.55 4.56 0.87
C GLY A 16 5.45 5.73 1.84
N ILE A 17 5.64 6.93 1.31
CA ILE A 17 5.45 8.17 2.04
C ILE A 17 4.17 8.80 1.53
N THR A 18 3.17 8.96 2.39
CA THR A 18 2.01 9.79 2.05
C THR A 18 2.45 11.25 2.04
N GLY A 19 2.07 11.95 0.96
CA GLY A 19 2.43 13.37 0.84
C GLY A 19 1.74 14.16 1.95
N GLY A 20 2.44 15.16 2.49
CA GLY A 20 1.87 16.06 3.48
C GLY A 20 2.36 15.90 4.91
N GLU A 21 1.61 16.46 5.87
CA GLU A 21 1.93 16.37 7.30
C GLU A 21 1.10 15.27 7.97
N GLU A 22 1.78 14.28 8.54
CA GLU A 22 1.18 13.23 9.36
C GLU A 22 1.84 13.22 10.74
N ASP A 23 1.01 13.24 11.80
CA ASP A 23 1.46 13.17 13.21
C ASP A 23 2.63 14.13 13.57
N GLY A 24 2.70 15.30 12.91
CA GLY A 24 3.74 16.31 13.12
C GLY A 24 5.02 16.12 12.27
N VAL A 25 5.02 15.20 11.31
CA VAL A 25 6.10 14.96 10.34
C VAL A 25 5.65 15.44 8.96
N ASN A 26 6.34 16.43 8.39
CA ASN A 26 6.04 17.01 7.08
C ASN A 26 6.88 16.35 5.97
N ASN A 27 6.19 15.79 4.96
CA ASN A 27 6.76 15.13 3.79
C ASN A 27 6.68 15.97 2.50
N GLU A 28 6.38 17.27 2.57
CA GLU A 28 6.26 18.16 1.40
C GLU A 28 7.54 18.26 0.56
N ASP A 29 8.71 18.10 1.18
CA ASP A 29 10.02 18.13 0.51
C ASP A 29 10.51 16.73 0.07
N ALA A 30 9.70 15.68 0.27
CA ALA A 30 10.08 14.32 -0.15
C ALA A 30 10.26 14.26 -1.68
N ASN A 31 11.17 13.41 -2.16
CA ASN A 31 11.30 13.22 -3.60
C ASN A 31 9.99 12.66 -4.15
N PRO A 32 9.49 13.18 -5.29
CA PRO A 32 8.23 12.70 -5.84
C PRO A 32 8.17 11.19 -6.09
N GLU A 33 9.31 10.56 -6.41
CA GLU A 33 9.40 9.10 -6.61
C GLU A 33 9.19 8.29 -5.32
N ASP A 34 9.43 8.89 -4.14
CA ASP A 34 9.24 8.26 -2.84
C ASP A 34 7.78 8.38 -2.33
N LEU A 35 6.96 9.19 -3.00
CA LEU A 35 5.52 9.35 -2.72
C LEU A 35 4.64 8.25 -3.34
N TYR A 36 5.27 7.29 -4.02
CA TYR A 36 4.59 6.23 -4.75
C TYR A 36 5.16 4.87 -4.35
N SER A 37 4.29 3.96 -3.87
CA SER A 37 4.67 2.58 -3.61
C SER A 37 5.05 1.85 -4.90
N LYS A 38 6.08 1.02 -4.80
CA LYS A 38 6.49 0.16 -5.91
C LYS A 38 5.85 -1.23 -5.79
N PRO A 39 5.46 -1.89 -6.90
CA PRO A 39 4.93 -3.25 -6.87
C PRO A 39 5.80 -4.25 -6.09
N GLU A 40 7.13 -4.08 -6.15
CA GLU A 40 8.10 -4.91 -5.44
C GLU A 40 8.00 -4.76 -3.92
N GLU A 41 7.77 -3.55 -3.42
CA GLU A 41 7.62 -3.26 -1.98
C GLU A 41 6.32 -3.87 -1.45
N ILE A 42 5.23 -3.71 -2.22
CA ILE A 42 3.93 -4.32 -1.90
C ILE A 42 4.05 -5.86 -1.90
N TRP A 43 4.78 -6.42 -2.87
CA TRP A 43 5.07 -7.86 -2.92
C TRP A 43 5.83 -8.34 -1.68
N GLN A 44 6.85 -7.62 -1.22
CA GLN A 44 7.62 -8.02 -0.03
C GLN A 44 6.73 -8.15 1.21
N VAL A 45 5.81 -7.21 1.40
CA VAL A 45 4.84 -7.28 2.50
C VAL A 45 3.88 -8.44 2.31
N TYR A 46 3.30 -8.57 1.12
CA TYR A 46 2.40 -9.68 0.81
C TYR A 46 3.09 -11.03 1.08
N GLU A 47 4.30 -11.23 0.56
CA GLU A 47 5.07 -12.46 0.72
C GLU A 47 5.39 -12.74 2.20
N ALA A 48 5.74 -11.73 2.98
CA ALA A 48 6.06 -11.90 4.40
C ALA A 48 4.82 -12.24 5.23
N LEU A 49 3.70 -11.56 5.00
CA LEU A 49 2.51 -11.64 5.86
C LEU A 49 1.57 -12.79 5.47
N SER A 50 1.49 -13.14 4.18
CA SER A 50 0.65 -14.24 3.67
C SER A 50 1.05 -15.63 4.18
N LYS A 51 2.28 -15.78 4.68
CA LYS A 51 2.81 -17.04 5.24
C LYS A 51 2.15 -17.42 6.58
N VAL A 52 1.44 -16.50 7.25
CA VAL A 52 0.82 -16.73 8.56
C VAL A 52 -0.60 -17.26 8.40
N PRO A 53 -0.90 -18.50 8.83
CA PRO A 53 -2.26 -19.05 8.76
C PRO A 53 -3.26 -18.21 9.57
N ASN A 54 -4.47 -18.02 9.03
CA ASN A 54 -5.52 -17.16 9.59
C ASN A 54 -5.10 -15.70 9.78
N GLY A 55 -3.97 -15.27 9.22
CA GLY A 55 -3.57 -13.88 9.18
C GLY A 55 -4.46 -13.11 8.21
N PHE A 56 -5.03 -12.00 8.67
CA PHE A 56 -5.74 -11.04 7.83
C PHE A 56 -4.99 -9.71 7.84
N PHE A 57 -4.70 -9.18 6.66
CA PHE A 57 -4.02 -7.90 6.53
C PHE A 57 -4.50 -7.12 5.32
N THR A 58 -4.35 -5.80 5.39
CA THR A 58 -4.55 -4.84 4.30
C THR A 58 -3.26 -4.05 4.08
N ILE A 59 -3.08 -3.53 2.85
CA ILE A 59 -1.96 -2.67 2.51
C ILE A 59 -2.52 -1.34 2.01
N ALA A 60 -2.17 -0.26 2.70
CA ALA A 60 -2.40 1.11 2.25
C ALA A 60 -1.18 1.54 1.43
N ALA A 61 -1.26 1.38 0.10
CA ALA A 61 -0.19 1.80 -0.79
C ALA A 61 -0.28 3.31 -1.06
N ALA A 62 0.87 3.98 -1.12
CA ALA A 62 0.98 5.34 -1.60
C ALA A 62 0.83 5.36 -3.14
N PHE A 63 -0.21 6.03 -3.64
CA PHE A 63 -0.42 6.26 -5.07
C PHE A 63 -0.63 7.75 -5.37
N GLY A 64 0.06 8.62 -4.62
CA GLY A 64 -0.11 10.07 -4.65
C GLY A 64 -1.24 10.58 -3.74
N ASN A 65 -1.75 9.73 -2.85
CA ASN A 65 -2.63 10.14 -1.76
C ASN A 65 -1.86 10.93 -0.70
N VAL A 66 -2.56 11.86 -0.06
CA VAL A 66 -1.99 12.81 0.91
C VAL A 66 -2.81 12.80 2.20
N HIS A 67 -2.14 13.03 3.33
CA HIS A 67 -2.78 13.15 4.65
C HIS A 67 -2.96 14.63 5.01
N GLY A 68 -4.20 15.07 5.24
CA GLY A 68 -4.52 16.47 5.58
C GLY A 68 -5.30 17.22 4.49
N VAL A 69 -5.41 18.55 4.64
CA VAL A 69 -6.15 19.43 3.70
C VAL A 69 -5.16 20.20 2.83
N TYR A 70 -5.19 19.94 1.53
CA TYR A 70 -4.28 20.57 0.55
C TYR A 70 -5.00 21.52 -0.40
N GLN A 71 -4.23 22.46 -0.94
CA GLN A 71 -4.69 23.31 -2.03
C GLN A 71 -5.00 22.46 -3.27
N PRO A 72 -6.08 22.78 -4.02
CA PRO A 72 -6.38 22.13 -5.28
C PRO A 72 -5.17 22.16 -6.24
N GLY A 73 -4.79 21.00 -6.76
CA GLY A 73 -3.65 20.85 -7.69
C GLY A 73 -2.39 20.22 -7.11
N ASN A 74 -2.28 20.10 -5.79
CA ASN A 74 -1.11 19.47 -5.14
C ASN A 74 -1.26 17.95 -4.96
N VAL A 75 -2.42 17.38 -5.28
CA VAL A 75 -2.68 15.94 -5.21
C VAL A 75 -2.68 15.37 -6.63
N GLN A 76 -1.76 14.44 -6.89
CA GLN A 76 -1.64 13.75 -8.18
C GLN A 76 -1.77 12.24 -7.96
N LEU A 77 -3.02 11.76 -8.02
CA LEU A 77 -3.34 10.35 -7.86
C LEU A 77 -2.95 9.55 -9.12
N GLU A 78 -2.21 8.46 -8.92
CA GLU A 78 -1.91 7.46 -9.96
C GLU A 78 -2.48 6.08 -9.55
N PRO A 79 -3.79 5.85 -9.68
CA PRO A 79 -4.42 4.59 -9.27
C PRO A 79 -3.92 3.37 -10.06
N THR A 80 -3.26 3.57 -11.21
CA THR A 80 -2.66 2.47 -11.99
C THR A 80 -1.54 1.77 -11.24
N ILE A 81 -0.96 2.37 -10.20
CA ILE A 81 0.00 1.74 -9.28
C ILE A 81 -0.64 0.54 -8.58
N LEU A 82 -1.90 0.67 -8.14
CA LEU A 82 -2.63 -0.42 -7.50
C LEU A 82 -2.85 -1.59 -8.47
N ASP A 83 -3.21 -1.29 -9.72
CA ASP A 83 -3.38 -2.28 -10.78
C ASP A 83 -2.05 -3.00 -11.10
N LYS A 84 -0.95 -2.26 -11.26
CA LYS A 84 0.40 -2.81 -11.46
C LYS A 84 0.79 -3.74 -10.31
N ALA A 85 0.50 -3.37 -9.07
CA ALA A 85 0.78 -4.18 -7.89
C ALA A 85 -0.04 -5.49 -7.87
N GLN A 86 -1.33 -5.43 -8.17
CA GLN A 86 -2.19 -6.62 -8.24
C GLN A 86 -1.71 -7.60 -9.32
N LYS A 87 -1.37 -7.09 -10.50
CA LYS A 87 -0.79 -7.89 -11.60
C LYS A 87 0.53 -8.55 -11.19
N TYR A 88 1.43 -7.77 -10.59
CA TYR A 88 2.71 -8.28 -10.11
C TYR A 88 2.54 -9.43 -9.10
N ILE A 89 1.61 -9.28 -8.14
CA ILE A 89 1.31 -10.33 -7.16
C ILE A 89 0.70 -11.55 -7.86
N ALA A 90 -0.26 -11.37 -8.75
CA ALA A 90 -0.92 -12.45 -9.49
C ALA A 90 0.10 -13.30 -10.27
N ASP A 91 1.01 -12.63 -10.98
CA ASP A 91 2.11 -13.28 -11.72
C ASP A 91 3.03 -14.09 -10.79
N LYS A 92 3.36 -13.56 -9.61
CA LYS A 92 4.24 -14.23 -8.63
C LYS A 92 3.63 -15.49 -8.01
N ILE A 93 2.31 -15.50 -7.81
CA ILE A 93 1.61 -16.63 -7.19
C ILE A 93 0.95 -17.56 -8.21
N GLY A 94 1.00 -17.24 -9.51
CA GLY A 94 0.37 -18.01 -10.58
C GLY A 94 -1.16 -17.98 -10.52
N ALA A 95 -1.76 -16.88 -10.07
CA ALA A 95 -3.20 -16.71 -10.04
C ALA A 95 -3.73 -16.14 -11.35
N GLU A 96 -4.95 -16.52 -11.76
CA GLU A 96 -5.67 -15.80 -12.80
C GLU A 96 -5.94 -14.36 -12.34
N GLU A 97 -5.77 -13.41 -13.26
CA GLU A 97 -5.98 -11.99 -13.02
C GLU A 97 -7.41 -11.75 -12.48
N ARG A 98 -7.52 -11.38 -11.20
CA ARG A 98 -8.81 -10.95 -10.65
C ARG A 98 -9.09 -9.54 -11.15
N ALA A 99 -10.24 -9.33 -11.79
CA ALA A 99 -10.74 -8.00 -12.07
C ALA A 99 -10.71 -7.16 -10.79
N PRO A 100 -10.23 -5.89 -10.85
CA PRO A 100 -10.21 -5.03 -9.68
C PRO A 100 -11.63 -4.97 -9.09
N SER A 101 -11.76 -5.19 -7.79
CA SER A 101 -13.05 -5.07 -7.11
C SER A 101 -13.56 -3.64 -7.33
N ARG A 102 -14.68 -3.53 -8.06
CA ARG A 102 -15.42 -2.29 -8.24
C ARG A 102 -15.99 -1.79 -6.92
#